data_AF-A0A1Z4V5E2-F1
#
_entry.id   AF-A0A1Z4V5E2-F1
#
_cell.length_a   1.000
_cell.length_b   1.000
_cell.length_c   1.000
_cell.angle_alpha   90.00
_cell.angle_beta   90.00
_cell.angle_gamma   90.00
#
_symmetry.space_group_name_H-M   'P 1'
#
loop_
_entity.id
_entity.type
_entity.pdbx_description
1 polymer ?
#
loop_
_entity_poly.entity_id
_entity_poly.type
_entity_poly.pdbx_seq_one_letter_code
_entity_poly.pdbx_strand_id
1 'polypeptide(L)'
;MGRLCRNKRKKYSQFFSSHIINCIHELENKYFTNTEWILPTSTLVIVNKQFRYIFGDPYIIEDFFKSNPVNDQSIVVLINKLMTVDDILESWIEYNNLQHRYPIFKEALEAHNEKNFFLSVSTLIPQVEGVIRDIIEKNTDITKMKKIPDSDGLSDSDIERVITSLKLICNQEKDINNIGNILSPLLEMLKKLYKDDREIPNNDGLYRKGLCHGGITNFGTAKNSLKLILMLDRLIFLFMI
;
A
#
# COMPACT_ATOMS: atom_id res chain seq x y z
N MET A 1 -15.65 3.89 -39.79
CA MET A 1 -15.95 4.78 -38.65
C MET A 1 -15.27 4.42 -37.31
N GLY A 2 -14.63 3.25 -37.13
CA GLY A 2 -14.04 2.85 -35.82
C GLY A 2 -12.65 3.39 -35.44
N ARG A 3 -11.89 4.03 -36.34
CA ARG A 3 -10.52 4.52 -36.05
C ARG A 3 -10.45 5.93 -35.45
N LEU A 4 -11.41 6.81 -35.77
CA LEU A 4 -11.45 8.19 -35.24
C LEU A 4 -11.90 8.28 -33.77
N CYS A 5 -12.61 7.27 -33.26
CA CYS A 5 -13.08 7.22 -31.86
C CYS A 5 -11.99 6.74 -30.88
N ARG A 6 -11.00 5.95 -31.34
CA ARG A 6 -9.87 5.48 -30.51
C ARG A 6 -8.82 6.56 -30.23
N ASN A 7 -8.55 7.45 -31.20
CA ASN A 7 -7.55 8.50 -31.04
C ASN A 7 -8.02 9.69 -30.20
N LYS A 8 -9.33 10.00 -30.15
CA LYS A 8 -9.87 10.96 -29.18
C LYS A 8 -9.83 10.40 -27.75
N ARG A 9 -10.10 9.10 -27.53
CA ARG A 9 -10.05 8.47 -26.19
C ARG A 9 -8.67 8.48 -25.53
N LYS A 10 -7.57 8.28 -26.28
CA LYS A 10 -6.21 8.36 -25.73
C LYS A 10 -5.79 9.78 -25.33
N LYS A 11 -6.26 10.81 -26.05
CA LYS A 11 -5.90 12.21 -25.79
C LYS A 11 -6.66 12.82 -24.60
N TYR A 12 -7.92 12.42 -24.38
CA TYR A 12 -8.71 12.86 -23.22
C TYR A 12 -8.34 12.10 -21.93
N SER A 13 -7.83 10.86 -22.00
CA SER A 13 -7.36 10.13 -20.80
C SER A 13 -6.04 10.67 -20.25
N GLN A 14 -5.17 11.25 -21.10
CA GLN A 14 -3.89 11.83 -20.68
C GLN A 14 -4.02 13.23 -20.06
N PHE A 15 -5.03 14.03 -20.46
CA PHE A 15 -5.18 15.40 -19.97
C PHE A 15 -5.99 15.48 -18.66
N PHE A 16 -6.96 14.58 -18.46
CA PHE A 16 -7.68 14.46 -17.19
C PHE A 16 -6.86 13.74 -16.12
N SER A 17 -5.92 12.87 -16.50
CA SER A 17 -5.07 12.19 -15.53
C SER A 17 -4.10 13.15 -14.85
N SER A 18 -3.49 14.10 -15.58
CA SER A 18 -2.49 15.00 -14.98
C SER A 18 -3.10 15.97 -13.95
N HIS A 19 -4.30 16.50 -14.21
CA HIS A 19 -4.94 17.42 -13.26
C HIS A 19 -5.39 16.70 -11.97
N ILE A 20 -6.01 15.53 -12.09
CA ILE A 20 -6.42 14.73 -10.92
C ILE A 20 -5.18 14.27 -10.12
N ILE A 21 -4.13 13.81 -10.80
CA ILE A 21 -2.86 13.45 -10.15
C ILE A 21 -2.27 14.65 -9.41
N ASN A 22 -2.29 15.85 -10.00
CA ASN A 22 -1.81 17.06 -9.34
C ASN A 22 -2.69 17.42 -8.13
N CYS A 23 -4.02 17.33 -8.22
CA CYS A 23 -4.90 17.56 -7.08
C CYS A 23 -4.69 16.54 -5.96
N ILE A 24 -4.51 15.26 -6.27
CA ILE A 24 -4.16 14.23 -5.28
C ILE A 24 -2.83 14.56 -4.63
N HIS A 25 -1.80 14.92 -5.41
CA HIS A 25 -0.52 15.35 -4.87
C HIS A 25 -0.62 16.61 -4.00
N GLU A 26 -1.46 17.58 -4.36
CA GLU A 26 -1.72 18.76 -3.54
C GLU A 26 -2.39 18.39 -2.22
N LEU A 27 -3.36 17.46 -2.23
CA LEU A 27 -4.02 16.96 -1.04
C LEU A 27 -3.07 16.13 -0.16
N GLU A 28 -2.25 15.25 -0.76
CA GLU A 28 -1.10 14.56 -0.15
C GLU A 28 -0.18 15.54 0.56
N ASN A 29 0.25 16.58 -0.14
CA ASN A 29 1.13 17.59 0.43
C ASN A 29 0.45 18.42 1.53
N LYS A 30 -0.85 18.71 1.40
CA LYS A 30 -1.60 19.57 2.32
C LYS A 30 -1.99 18.86 3.61
N TYR A 31 -2.39 17.59 3.52
CA TYR A 31 -3.02 16.87 4.65
C TYR A 31 -2.20 15.69 5.16
N PHE A 32 -1.31 15.14 4.35
CA PHE A 32 -0.68 13.85 4.61
C PHE A 32 0.86 13.93 4.78
N THR A 33 1.48 15.10 4.55
CA THR A 33 2.93 15.34 4.79
C THR A 33 3.35 15.15 6.25
N ASN A 34 2.44 15.38 7.20
CA ASN A 34 2.70 15.20 8.63
C ASN A 34 2.35 13.78 9.14
N THR A 35 1.81 12.92 8.29
CA THR A 35 1.46 11.55 8.66
C THR A 35 2.48 10.56 8.11
N GLU A 36 3.45 10.18 8.95
CA GLU A 36 4.57 9.29 8.57
C GLU A 36 4.15 7.91 8.02
N TRP A 37 2.88 7.52 8.17
CA TRP A 37 2.42 6.16 7.89
C TRP A 37 1.48 6.04 6.69
N ILE A 38 1.03 7.16 6.12
CA ILE A 38 0.21 7.10 4.91
C ILE A 38 1.17 7.01 3.75
N LEU A 39 1.23 5.82 3.17
CA LEU A 39 1.82 5.67 1.87
C LEU A 39 0.94 6.46 0.89
N PRO A 40 1.49 7.33 0.05
CA PRO A 40 0.78 7.72 -1.18
C PRO A 40 0.34 6.40 -1.78
N THR A 41 -0.94 6.06 -1.97
CA THR A 41 -1.38 4.68 -2.36
C THR A 41 -1.81 4.54 -3.81
N SER A 42 -1.67 3.32 -4.34
CA SER A 42 -2.03 3.03 -5.74
C SER A 42 -3.55 3.04 -5.83
N THR A 43 -4.20 2.69 -4.72
CA THR A 43 -5.60 2.97 -4.42
C THR A 43 -5.99 4.43 -4.30
N LEU A 44 -5.10 5.41 -4.55
CA LEU A 44 -5.51 6.78 -4.90
C LEU A 44 -5.32 7.09 -6.39
N VAL A 45 -4.43 6.36 -7.09
CA VAL A 45 -4.01 6.63 -8.47
C VAL A 45 -4.67 5.70 -9.53
N ILE A 46 -4.86 4.41 -9.23
CA ILE A 46 -5.42 3.33 -10.08
C ILE A 46 -6.95 3.32 -10.11
N VAL A 47 -7.53 3.81 -9.01
CA VAL A 47 -8.82 4.51 -8.86
C VAL A 47 -9.48 5.00 -10.15
N ASN A 48 -8.71 5.47 -11.13
CA ASN A 48 -9.14 5.95 -12.45
C ASN A 48 -10.21 5.15 -13.24
N LYS A 49 -10.45 3.84 -12.99
CA LYS A 49 -11.49 3.09 -13.73
C LYS A 49 -12.88 3.11 -13.07
N GLN A 50 -12.98 2.94 -11.75
CA GLN A 50 -14.25 2.96 -11.01
C GLN A 50 -14.52 4.29 -10.27
N PHE A 51 -13.49 5.08 -9.94
CA PHE A 51 -13.65 6.38 -9.27
C PHE A 51 -14.06 7.55 -10.16
N ARG A 52 -14.43 7.30 -11.43
CA ARG A 52 -15.25 8.29 -12.15
C ARG A 52 -16.54 8.63 -11.38
N TYR A 53 -16.95 7.79 -10.42
CA TYR A 53 -18.17 7.98 -9.63
C TYR A 53 -17.95 8.37 -8.16
N ILE A 54 -16.81 8.07 -7.52
CA ILE A 54 -16.61 8.31 -6.07
C ILE A 54 -15.78 9.57 -5.79
N PHE A 55 -14.79 9.90 -6.63
CA PHE A 55 -14.04 11.16 -6.59
C PHE A 55 -14.41 12.10 -7.74
N GLY A 56 -15.70 12.14 -8.09
CA GLY A 56 -16.21 13.18 -8.99
C GLY A 56 -15.89 14.60 -8.51
N ASP A 57 -15.40 14.76 -7.27
CA ASP A 57 -15.09 16.05 -6.72
C ASP A 57 -13.91 16.05 -5.72
N PRO A 58 -12.73 16.63 -6.03
CA PRO A 58 -11.70 16.91 -5.02
C PRO A 58 -12.23 17.74 -3.84
N TYR A 59 -13.39 18.42 -3.99
CA TYR A 59 -14.07 19.07 -2.89
C TYR A 59 -14.55 18.09 -1.81
N ILE A 60 -14.71 16.78 -2.05
CA ILE A 60 -15.10 15.82 -0.98
C ILE A 60 -14.01 15.71 0.09
N ILE A 61 -12.75 15.60 -0.31
CA ILE A 61 -11.63 15.51 0.64
C ILE A 61 -11.49 16.85 1.38
N GLU A 62 -11.60 17.95 0.64
CA GLU A 62 -11.51 19.28 1.23
C GLU A 62 -12.66 19.55 2.20
N ASP A 63 -13.90 19.21 1.84
CA ASP A 63 -15.09 19.37 2.68
C ASP A 63 -15.06 18.45 3.90
N PHE A 64 -14.53 17.24 3.75
CA PHE A 64 -14.26 16.35 4.88
C PHE A 64 -13.31 17.03 5.88
N PHE A 65 -12.18 17.56 5.43
CA PHE A 65 -11.21 18.22 6.32
C PHE A 65 -11.59 19.65 6.73
N LYS A 66 -12.55 20.30 6.07
CA LYS A 66 -13.21 21.51 6.60
C LYS A 66 -14.04 21.19 7.84
N SER A 67 -14.60 19.98 7.89
CA SER A 67 -15.53 19.55 8.94
C SER A 67 -14.88 18.67 10.02
N ASN A 68 -13.65 18.21 9.79
CA ASN A 68 -12.94 17.28 10.68
C ASN A 68 -11.49 17.74 10.90
N PRO A 69 -10.95 17.59 12.13
CA PRO A 69 -9.55 17.92 12.38
C PRO A 69 -8.62 17.02 11.54
N VAL A 70 -7.54 17.57 11.02
CA VAL A 70 -6.51 16.81 10.29
C VAL A 70 -5.65 16.06 11.31
N ASN A 71 -6.06 14.83 11.64
CA ASN A 71 -5.33 13.92 12.53
C ASN A 71 -5.51 12.47 12.07
N ASP A 72 -4.76 11.54 12.68
CA ASP A 72 -4.77 10.12 12.32
C ASP A 72 -6.17 9.50 12.31
N GLN A 73 -7.03 9.87 13.26
CA GLN A 73 -8.38 9.32 13.37
C GLN A 73 -9.25 9.74 12.20
N SER A 74 -9.29 11.03 11.87
CA SER A 74 -10.05 11.56 10.73
C SER A 74 -9.55 11.01 9.41
N ILE A 75 -8.24 10.82 9.30
CA ILE A 75 -7.59 10.21 8.14
C ILE A 75 -8.03 8.76 7.94
N VAL A 76 -7.99 7.93 9.00
CA VAL A 76 -8.45 6.54 8.95
C VAL A 76 -9.91 6.49 8.52
N VAL A 77 -10.76 7.37 9.09
CA VAL A 77 -12.18 7.47 8.71
C VAL A 77 -12.34 7.82 7.23
N LEU A 78 -11.58 8.80 6.74
CA LEU A 78 -11.61 9.20 5.34
C LEU A 78 -11.20 8.04 4.44
N ILE A 79 -10.05 7.42 4.68
CA ILE A 79 -9.55 6.33 3.83
C ILE A 79 -10.50 5.14 3.84
N ASN A 80 -11.02 4.74 5.01
CA ASN A 80 -11.99 3.65 5.10
C ASN A 80 -13.33 3.95 4.40
N LYS A 81 -13.70 5.24 4.30
CA LYS A 81 -14.88 5.65 3.53
C LYS A 81 -14.63 5.59 2.03
N LEU A 82 -13.38 5.78 1.61
CA LEU A 82 -12.98 5.86 0.21
C LEU A 82 -12.59 4.51 -0.40
N MET A 83 -12.05 3.61 0.42
CA MET A 83 -11.56 2.31 -0.02
C MET A 83 -12.50 1.23 0.49
N THR A 84 -13.32 0.67 -0.40
CA THR A 84 -14.09 -0.53 -0.05
C THR A 84 -13.22 -1.77 -0.20
N VAL A 85 -13.57 -2.83 0.55
CA VAL A 85 -12.87 -4.12 0.48
C VAL A 85 -12.97 -4.72 -0.90
N ASP A 86 -14.13 -4.59 -1.54
CA ASP A 86 -14.35 -5.09 -2.90
C ASP A 86 -13.44 -4.36 -3.90
N ASP A 87 -13.30 -3.03 -3.80
CA ASP A 87 -12.42 -2.26 -4.70
C ASP A 87 -10.95 -2.71 -4.58
N ILE A 88 -10.47 -2.90 -3.34
CA ILE A 88 -9.10 -3.36 -3.08
C ILE A 88 -8.91 -4.77 -3.62
N LEU A 89 -9.84 -5.68 -3.31
CA LEU A 89 -9.75 -7.08 -3.74
C LEU A 89 -9.86 -7.23 -5.26
N GLU A 90 -10.75 -6.48 -5.92
CA GLU A 90 -10.85 -6.44 -7.38
C GLU A 90 -9.55 -5.93 -8.00
N SER A 91 -8.91 -4.93 -7.39
CA SER A 91 -7.60 -4.48 -7.87
C SER A 91 -6.53 -5.56 -7.74
N TRP A 92 -6.60 -6.43 -6.71
CA TRP A 92 -5.62 -7.49 -6.47
C TRP A 92 -5.89 -8.77 -7.28
N ILE A 93 -7.16 -9.07 -7.62
CA ILE A 93 -7.56 -10.31 -8.30
C ILE A 93 -7.15 -10.35 -9.77
N GLU A 94 -6.91 -9.19 -10.39
CA GLU A 94 -6.40 -9.09 -11.76
C GLU A 94 -5.01 -9.75 -11.91
N TYR A 95 -4.34 -10.15 -10.82
CA TYR A 95 -3.02 -10.77 -10.82
C TYR A 95 -3.03 -12.25 -10.46
N ASN A 96 -2.88 -13.10 -11.49
CA ASN A 96 -2.85 -14.57 -11.35
C ASN A 96 -1.85 -15.09 -10.31
N ASN A 97 -0.72 -14.40 -10.11
CA ASN A 97 0.35 -14.88 -9.22
C ASN A 97 0.01 -14.75 -7.71
N LEU A 98 -1.01 -13.95 -7.36
CA LEU A 98 -1.45 -13.77 -5.97
C LEU A 98 -2.80 -14.44 -5.68
N GLN A 99 -3.37 -15.17 -6.64
CA GLN A 99 -4.67 -15.84 -6.45
C GLN A 99 -4.67 -16.79 -5.27
N HIS A 100 -3.54 -17.43 -4.97
CA HIS A 100 -3.40 -18.32 -3.82
C HIS A 100 -3.50 -17.59 -2.46
N ARG A 101 -3.27 -16.27 -2.42
CA ARG A 101 -3.41 -15.43 -1.22
C ARG A 101 -4.77 -14.76 -1.12
N TYR A 102 -5.56 -14.75 -2.19
CA TYR A 102 -6.83 -14.04 -2.25
C TYR A 102 -7.81 -14.38 -1.10
N PRO A 103 -8.02 -15.67 -0.73
CA PRO A 103 -8.88 -15.99 0.40
C PRO A 103 -8.40 -15.37 1.71
N ILE A 104 -7.08 -15.37 1.95
CA ILE A 104 -6.46 -14.80 3.16
C ILE A 104 -6.65 -13.28 3.20
N PHE A 105 -6.42 -12.62 2.07
CA PHE A 105 -6.62 -11.17 1.94
C PHE A 105 -8.07 -10.77 2.15
N LYS A 106 -9.01 -11.53 1.58
CA LYS A 106 -10.43 -11.30 1.73
C LYS A 106 -10.85 -11.34 3.20
N GLU A 107 -10.51 -12.42 3.91
CA GLU A 107 -10.83 -12.57 5.34
C GLU A 107 -10.20 -11.45 6.19
N ALA A 108 -8.96 -11.07 5.89
CA ALA A 108 -8.28 -10.00 6.63
C ALA A 108 -8.91 -8.61 6.42
N LEU A 109 -9.43 -8.36 5.23
CA LEU A 109 -10.11 -7.11 4.86
C LEU A 109 -11.54 -7.06 5.41
N GLU A 110 -12.28 -8.17 5.37
CA GLU A 110 -13.56 -8.32 6.06
C GLU A 110 -13.40 -8.07 7.57
N ALA A 111 -12.37 -8.66 8.18
CA ALA A 111 -12.04 -8.41 9.58
C ALA A 111 -11.73 -6.92 9.87
N HIS A 112 -11.09 -6.18 8.94
CA HIS A 112 -10.90 -4.74 9.10
C HIS A 112 -12.25 -4.00 9.14
N ASN A 113 -13.14 -4.27 8.19
CA ASN A 113 -14.45 -3.63 8.08
C ASN A 113 -15.33 -3.91 9.29
N GLU A 114 -15.28 -5.13 9.81
CA GLU A 114 -16.02 -5.55 11.01
C GLU A 114 -15.39 -5.05 12.31
N LYS A 115 -14.30 -4.27 12.23
CA LYS A 115 -13.52 -3.76 13.38
C LYS A 115 -12.84 -4.86 14.20
N ASN A 116 -12.70 -6.05 13.63
CA ASN A 116 -11.91 -7.17 14.15
C ASN A 116 -10.41 -6.96 13.88
N PHE A 117 -9.86 -5.83 14.35
CA PHE A 117 -8.52 -5.38 13.96
C PHE A 117 -7.39 -6.30 14.39
N PHE A 118 -7.53 -7.02 15.50
CA PHE A 118 -6.55 -8.05 15.89
C PHE A 118 -6.44 -9.15 14.84
N LEU A 119 -7.57 -9.68 14.37
CA LEU A 119 -7.61 -10.69 13.31
C LEU A 119 -7.03 -10.15 12.02
N SER A 120 -7.43 -8.94 11.62
CA SER A 120 -6.91 -8.30 10.42
C SER A 120 -5.39 -8.13 10.48
N VAL A 121 -4.86 -7.53 11.56
CA VAL A 121 -3.41 -7.28 11.70
C VAL A 121 -2.63 -8.58 11.74
N SER A 122 -3.06 -9.56 12.55
CA SER A 122 -2.39 -10.86 12.66
C SER A 122 -2.38 -11.63 11.35
N THR A 123 -3.41 -11.46 10.52
CA THR A 123 -3.52 -12.11 9.21
C THR A 123 -2.64 -11.40 8.17
N LEU A 124 -2.61 -10.06 8.14
CA LEU A 124 -1.89 -9.30 7.10
C LEU A 124 -0.38 -9.26 7.30
N ILE A 125 0.13 -9.20 8.53
CA ILE A 125 1.58 -9.12 8.80
C ILE A 125 2.40 -10.20 8.07
N PRO A 126 2.09 -11.50 8.21
CA PRO A 126 2.86 -12.53 7.51
C PRO A 126 2.72 -12.44 5.99
N GLN A 127 1.62 -11.87 5.48
CA GLN A 127 1.46 -11.69 4.04
C GLN A 127 2.37 -10.61 3.47
N VAL A 128 2.79 -9.61 4.26
CA VAL A 128 3.79 -8.62 3.81
C VAL A 128 5.08 -9.34 3.40
N GLU A 129 5.56 -10.25 4.25
CA GLU A 129 6.74 -11.07 3.96
C GLU A 129 6.52 -11.97 2.73
N GLY A 130 5.36 -12.64 2.69
CA GLY A 130 5.01 -13.52 1.57
C GLY A 130 5.01 -12.79 0.23
N VAL A 131 4.34 -11.64 0.14
CA VAL A 131 4.30 -10.84 -1.08
C VAL A 131 5.71 -10.36 -1.46
N ILE A 132 6.53 -9.89 -0.51
CA ILE A 132 7.93 -9.51 -0.76
C ILE A 132 8.72 -10.65 -1.42
N ARG A 133 8.60 -11.87 -0.87
CA ARG A 133 9.26 -13.06 -1.42
C ARG A 133 8.80 -13.35 -2.85
N ASP A 134 7.49 -13.29 -3.08
CA ASP A 134 6.91 -13.45 -4.41
C ASP A 134 7.49 -12.40 -5.39
N ILE A 135 7.72 -11.14 -4.95
CA ILE A 135 8.22 -10.05 -5.84
C ILE A 135 9.64 -10.39 -6.28
N ILE A 136 10.47 -10.77 -5.32
CA ILE A 136 11.89 -11.04 -5.54
C ILE A 136 12.05 -12.29 -6.39
N GLU A 137 11.27 -13.34 -6.14
CA GLU A 137 11.28 -14.58 -6.93
C GLU A 137 10.83 -14.35 -8.38
N LYS A 138 9.84 -13.50 -8.62
CA LYS A 138 9.43 -13.11 -9.99
C LYS A 138 10.51 -12.30 -10.72
N ASN A 139 11.29 -11.51 -9.98
CA ASN A 139 12.27 -10.56 -10.52
C ASN A 139 13.72 -11.02 -10.32
N THR A 140 13.99 -12.33 -10.26
CA THR A 140 15.34 -12.87 -10.06
C THR A 140 16.33 -12.41 -11.13
N ASP A 141 15.87 -12.22 -12.37
CA ASP A 141 16.70 -11.77 -13.49
C ASP A 141 17.21 -10.33 -13.30
N ILE A 142 16.43 -9.50 -12.61
CA ILE A 142 16.74 -8.10 -12.31
C ILE A 142 17.57 -7.99 -11.04
N THR A 143 17.10 -8.66 -9.98
CA THR A 143 17.65 -8.55 -8.63
C THR A 143 18.94 -9.35 -8.48
N LYS A 144 19.15 -10.38 -9.32
CA LYS A 144 20.21 -11.39 -9.19
C LYS A 144 20.22 -12.07 -7.81
N MET A 145 19.12 -11.97 -7.06
CA MET A 145 18.98 -12.62 -5.76
C MET A 145 18.56 -14.07 -5.95
N LYS A 146 19.31 -15.00 -5.34
CA LYS A 146 18.79 -16.35 -5.11
C LYS A 146 17.61 -16.28 -4.14
N LYS A 147 16.67 -17.22 -4.28
CA LYS A 147 15.51 -17.40 -3.40
C LYS A 147 15.90 -17.17 -1.93
N ILE A 148 15.15 -16.31 -1.24
CA ILE A 148 15.37 -16.07 0.19
C ILE A 148 15.05 -17.40 0.90
N PRO A 149 15.97 -17.95 1.72
CA PRO A 149 15.74 -19.21 2.42
C PRO A 149 14.44 -19.18 3.21
N ASP A 150 13.73 -20.32 3.23
CA ASP A 150 12.45 -20.45 3.94
C ASP A 150 12.64 -20.65 5.46
N SER A 151 13.87 -20.87 5.92
CA SER A 151 14.16 -21.38 7.27
C SER A 151 14.11 -20.33 8.38
N ASP A 152 14.35 -19.06 8.07
CA ASP A 152 14.37 -17.99 9.04
C ASP A 152 13.71 -16.75 8.41
N GLY A 153 12.82 -16.08 9.14
CA GLY A 153 12.17 -14.85 8.66
C GLY A 153 13.20 -13.79 8.22
N LEU A 154 12.76 -12.75 7.52
CA LEU A 154 13.68 -11.74 6.98
C LEU A 154 14.56 -11.11 8.09
N SER A 155 15.89 -11.30 7.99
CA SER A 155 16.86 -10.61 8.84
C SER A 155 17.03 -9.14 8.41
N ASP A 156 17.66 -8.30 9.23
CA ASP A 156 18.00 -6.92 8.85
C ASP A 156 18.77 -6.85 7.52
N SER A 157 19.68 -7.81 7.31
CA SER A 157 20.44 -7.92 6.05
C SER A 157 19.56 -8.30 4.86
N ASP A 158 18.52 -9.12 5.08
CA ASP A 158 17.55 -9.46 4.04
C ASP A 158 16.65 -8.29 3.72
N ILE A 159 16.29 -7.46 4.71
CA ILE A 159 15.52 -6.23 4.50
C ILE A 159 16.29 -5.23 3.65
N GLU A 160 17.58 -5.01 3.91
CA GLU A 160 18.40 -4.15 3.05
C GLU A 160 18.53 -4.70 1.62
N ARG A 161 18.58 -6.02 1.46
CA ARG A 161 18.58 -6.68 0.14
C ARG A 161 17.23 -6.54 -0.58
N VAL A 162 16.12 -6.69 0.15
CA VAL A 162 14.75 -6.44 -0.34
C VAL A 162 14.62 -5.00 -0.80
N ILE A 163 15.03 -4.04 0.03
CA ILE A 163 14.97 -2.62 -0.28
C ILE A 163 15.78 -2.29 -1.54
N THR A 164 17.00 -2.83 -1.63
CA THR A 164 17.85 -2.68 -2.81
C THR A 164 17.16 -3.25 -4.06
N SER A 165 16.54 -4.43 -3.94
CA SER A 165 15.83 -5.08 -5.03
C SER A 165 14.61 -4.29 -5.51
N LEU A 166 13.80 -3.79 -4.58
CA LEU A 166 12.64 -2.95 -4.90
C LEU A 166 13.08 -1.66 -5.62
N LYS A 167 14.18 -1.04 -5.20
CA LYS A 167 14.77 0.11 -5.91
C LYS A 167 15.21 -0.24 -7.33
N LEU A 168 15.85 -1.39 -7.52
CA LEU A 168 16.29 -1.83 -8.85
C LEU A 168 15.10 -2.07 -9.79
N ILE A 169 14.06 -2.76 -9.32
CA ILE A 169 12.82 -3.00 -10.07
C ILE A 169 12.20 -1.65 -10.49
N CYS A 170 12.05 -0.74 -9.53
CA CYS A 170 11.50 0.60 -9.78
C CYS A 170 12.31 1.42 -10.81
N ASN A 171 13.64 1.30 -10.79
CA ASN A 171 14.52 2.08 -11.66
C ASN A 171 14.52 1.59 -13.12
N GLN A 172 14.06 0.38 -13.40
CA GLN A 172 13.94 -0.12 -14.78
C GLN A 172 12.75 0.49 -15.53
N GLU A 173 11.82 1.09 -14.79
CA GLU A 173 10.53 1.54 -15.28
C GLU A 173 10.58 3.00 -15.70
N LYS A 174 10.85 3.20 -16.99
CA LYS A 174 11.15 4.50 -17.61
C LYS A 174 9.96 5.47 -17.63
N ASP A 175 8.73 4.99 -17.46
CA ASP A 175 7.51 5.79 -17.63
C ASP A 175 7.01 6.44 -16.33
N ILE A 176 7.70 6.28 -15.19
CA ILE A 176 7.15 6.70 -13.90
C ILE A 176 8.17 7.53 -13.10
N ASN A 177 8.44 8.74 -13.59
CA ASN A 177 9.28 9.76 -12.94
C ASN A 177 8.84 10.12 -11.49
N ASN A 178 7.65 9.70 -11.05
CA ASN A 178 7.13 9.93 -9.70
C ASN A 178 7.32 8.73 -8.72
N ILE A 179 7.90 7.59 -9.13
CA ILE A 179 8.08 6.43 -8.21
C ILE A 179 9.00 6.76 -7.04
N GLY A 180 10.04 7.59 -7.25
CA GLY A 180 10.99 7.93 -6.19
C GLY A 180 10.33 8.49 -4.93
N ASN A 181 9.24 9.26 -5.09
CA ASN A 181 8.47 9.84 -3.99
C ASN A 181 7.58 8.82 -3.26
N ILE A 182 7.16 7.75 -3.95
CA ILE A 182 6.26 6.71 -3.44
C ILE A 182 7.06 5.58 -2.75
N LEU A 183 8.23 5.27 -3.30
CA LEU A 183 9.05 4.17 -2.83
C LEU A 183 9.66 4.48 -1.45
N SER A 184 10.12 5.72 -1.22
CA SER A 184 10.79 6.07 0.03
C SER A 184 9.93 5.81 1.29
N PRO A 185 8.66 6.27 1.37
CA PRO A 185 7.79 5.96 2.51
C PRO A 185 7.54 4.46 2.72
N LEU A 186 7.37 3.70 1.64
CA LEU A 186 7.18 2.24 1.71
C LEU A 186 8.40 1.54 2.31
N LEU A 187 9.60 1.91 1.85
CA LEU A 187 10.84 1.32 2.34
C LEU A 187 11.08 1.65 3.82
N GLU A 188 10.79 2.88 4.26
CA GLU A 188 10.89 3.25 5.67
C GLU A 188 9.88 2.50 6.54
N MET A 189 8.65 2.28 6.05
CA MET A 189 7.68 1.42 6.73
C MET A 189 8.17 -0.02 6.85
N LEU A 190 8.76 -0.59 5.80
CA LEU A 190 9.35 -1.92 5.84
C LEU A 190 10.50 -2.02 6.84
N LYS A 191 11.45 -1.06 6.81
CA LYS A 191 12.52 -1.00 7.81
C LYS A 191 11.97 -0.97 9.23
N LYS A 192 10.95 -0.13 9.48
CA LYS A 192 10.31 -0.03 10.79
C LYS A 192 9.62 -1.34 11.19
N LEU A 193 8.92 -1.98 10.26
CA LEU A 193 8.22 -3.25 10.51
C LEU A 193 9.17 -4.37 10.95
N TYR A 194 10.37 -4.43 10.40
CA TYR A 194 11.34 -5.48 10.67
C TYR A 194 12.46 -5.09 11.64
N LYS A 195 12.47 -3.84 12.13
CA LYS A 195 13.44 -3.38 13.13
C LYS A 195 13.38 -4.29 14.37
N ASP A 196 14.55 -4.64 14.91
CA ASP A 196 14.68 -5.46 16.12
C ASP A 196 13.93 -4.82 17.30
N ASP A 197 13.10 -5.62 17.96
CA ASP A 197 12.12 -5.25 18.98
C ASP A 197 12.73 -5.03 20.37
N ARG A 198 14.01 -5.40 20.54
CA ARG A 198 14.78 -5.23 21.78
C ARG A 198 14.94 -3.76 22.21
N GLU A 199 14.59 -2.80 21.36
CA GLU A 199 14.78 -1.35 21.60
C GLU A 199 13.48 -0.55 21.81
N ILE A 200 12.29 -1.18 21.85
CA ILE A 200 11.05 -0.42 21.67
C ILE A 200 10.17 -0.46 22.92
N PRO A 201 10.25 0.57 23.78
CA PRO A 201 9.34 0.71 24.90
C PRO A 201 7.99 1.25 24.41
N ASN A 202 6.90 0.60 24.82
CA ASN A 202 5.55 1.16 24.95
C ASN A 202 4.82 1.76 23.73
N ASN A 203 5.27 1.59 22.49
CA ASN A 203 4.65 2.30 21.38
C ASN A 203 3.72 1.45 20.49
N ASP A 204 2.59 2.08 20.20
CA ASP A 204 1.60 2.02 19.11
C ASP A 204 2.15 1.78 17.67
N GLY A 205 3.34 1.17 17.54
CA GLY A 205 3.97 0.81 16.28
C GLY A 205 3.67 -0.63 15.82
N LEU A 206 3.94 -0.86 14.53
CA LEU A 206 3.91 -2.18 13.90
C LEU A 206 5.34 -2.71 13.85
N TYR A 207 5.66 -3.71 14.67
CA TYR A 207 6.95 -4.39 14.68
C TYR A 207 6.74 -5.91 14.64
N ARG A 208 7.02 -6.52 13.48
CA ARG A 208 6.69 -7.92 13.18
C ARG A 208 7.16 -8.87 14.28
N LYS A 209 8.41 -8.74 14.74
CA LYS A 209 8.98 -9.59 15.79
C LYS A 209 8.23 -9.45 17.12
N GLY A 210 8.01 -8.22 17.57
CA GLY A 210 7.27 -7.94 18.82
C GLY A 210 5.82 -8.43 18.78
N LEU A 211 5.15 -8.30 17.63
CA LEU A 211 3.77 -8.78 17.46
C LEU A 211 3.71 -10.32 17.43
N CYS A 212 4.58 -10.96 16.63
CA CYS A 212 4.59 -12.41 16.47
C CYS A 212 5.04 -13.16 17.74
N HIS A 213 5.89 -12.54 18.57
CA HIS A 213 6.34 -13.14 19.85
C HIS A 213 5.53 -12.65 21.06
N GLY A 214 4.47 -11.88 20.86
CA GLY A 214 3.58 -11.41 21.94
C GLY A 214 4.18 -10.31 22.84
N GLY A 215 5.32 -9.72 22.45
CA GLY A 215 5.90 -8.56 23.14
C GLY A 215 5.08 -7.27 22.97
N ILE A 216 4.27 -7.19 21.91
CA ILE A 216 3.32 -6.09 21.66
C ILE A 216 1.92 -6.69 21.60
N THR A 217 1.04 -6.28 22.51
CA THR A 217 -0.31 -6.87 22.67
C THR A 217 -1.45 -5.90 22.34
N ASN A 218 -1.17 -4.61 22.18
CA ASN A 218 -2.14 -3.57 21.86
C ASN A 218 -2.16 -3.20 20.36
N PHE A 219 -1.71 -4.11 19.48
CA PHE A 219 -1.53 -3.81 18.06
C PHE A 219 -2.82 -3.73 17.24
N GLY A 220 -3.93 -4.30 17.74
CA GLY A 220 -5.21 -4.41 17.04
C GLY A 220 -5.97 -3.09 16.94
N THR A 221 -5.45 -2.15 16.16
CA THR A 221 -6.06 -0.83 15.92
C THR A 221 -6.44 -0.66 14.45
N ALA A 222 -7.45 0.19 14.18
CA ALA A 222 -7.85 0.55 12.82
C ALA A 222 -6.67 1.11 12.02
N LYS A 223 -5.86 1.97 12.66
CA LYS A 223 -4.63 2.55 12.09
C LYS A 223 -3.63 1.48 11.67
N ASN A 224 -3.36 0.49 12.52
CA ASN A 224 -2.40 -0.57 12.20
C ASN A 224 -2.89 -1.52 11.13
N SER A 225 -4.17 -1.91 11.19
CA SER A 225 -4.78 -2.71 10.14
C SER A 225 -4.72 -1.97 8.80
N LEU A 226 -5.11 -0.69 8.75
CA LEU A 226 -5.04 0.12 7.54
C LEU A 226 -3.60 0.29 7.01
N LYS A 227 -2.61 0.56 7.88
CA LYS A 227 -1.19 0.61 7.47
C LYS A 227 -0.75 -0.64 6.70
N LEU A 228 -1.14 -1.83 7.18
CA LEU A 228 -0.78 -3.09 6.53
C LEU A 228 -1.50 -3.26 5.20
N ILE A 229 -2.78 -2.89 5.12
CA ILE A 229 -3.55 -2.89 3.87
C ILE A 229 -2.88 -2.00 2.82
N LEU A 230 -2.55 -0.75 3.17
CA LEU A 230 -1.92 0.21 2.27
C LEU A 230 -0.51 -0.23 1.84
N MET A 231 0.25 -0.86 2.75
CA MET A 231 1.56 -1.42 2.44
C MET A 231 1.46 -2.62 1.48
N LEU A 232 0.51 -3.53 1.69
CA LEU A 232 0.26 -4.65 0.78
C LEU A 232 -0.21 -4.16 -0.58
N ASP A 233 -1.16 -3.21 -0.63
CA ASP A 233 -1.59 -2.57 -1.87
C ASP A 233 -0.40 -2.05 -2.67
N ARG A 234 0.55 -1.39 -1.98
CA ARG A 234 1.75 -0.85 -2.63
C ARG A 234 2.75 -1.90 -3.07
N LEU A 235 2.97 -2.93 -2.28
CA LEU A 235 3.82 -4.05 -2.69
C LEU A 235 3.22 -4.79 -3.89
N ILE A 236 1.91 -5.03 -3.87
CA ILE A 236 1.18 -5.65 -4.98
C ILE A 236 1.24 -4.78 -6.22
N PHE A 237 1.11 -3.45 -6.08
CA PHE A 237 1.31 -2.53 -7.20
C PHE A 237 2.70 -2.64 -7.82
N LEU A 238 3.76 -2.71 -7.00
CA LEU A 238 5.12 -2.94 -7.50
C LEU A 238 5.29 -4.29 -8.21
N PHE A 239 4.39 -5.26 -7.95
CA PHE A 239 4.34 -6.54 -8.65
C PHE A 239 3.79 -6.43 -10.09
N MET A 240 3.00 -5.38 -10.34
CA MET A 240 2.30 -5.15 -11.60
C MET A 240 3.19 -4.52 -12.65
N ILE A 241 4.15 -3.73 -12.20
CA ILE A 241 5.15 -3.08 -13.05
C ILE A 241 6.19 -4.13 -13.43
#